data_AF-A0A0C9TR40-F1
#
_entry.id   AF-A0A0C9TR40-F1
#
_cell.length_a   1.000
_cell.length_b   1.000
_cell.length_c   1.000
_cell.angle_alpha   90.00
_cell.angle_beta   90.00
_cell.angle_gamma   90.00
#
_symmetry.space_group_name_H-M   'P 1'
#
loop_
_entity.id
_entity.type
_entity.pdbx_description
1 polymer ?
#
loop_
_entity_poly.entity_id
_entity_poly.type
_entity_poly.pdbx_seq_one_letter_code
_entity_poly.pdbx_strand_id
1 'polypeptide(L)'
;MVKLACGYVLELSQAREWADAFFPDMKWSTSEYLTHADIRGRLKVFYEDYTELERCLVIWWRESREGDGVPGIFFPTGWAEDFKFDTTRKKSLRFKENETALKVKKALFEPLMDKLSYLEAIRFVTIYDPYNTC
;
A
#
# COMPACT_ATOMS: atom_id res chain seq x y z
N MET A 1 -6.22 -18.06 -12.61
CA MET A 1 -4.99 -17.25 -12.47
C MET A 1 -5.27 -16.21 -11.41
N VAL A 2 -4.48 -16.14 -10.35
CA VAL A 2 -4.64 -15.14 -9.29
C VAL A 2 -3.49 -14.15 -9.41
N LYS A 3 -3.81 -12.85 -9.47
CA LYS A 3 -2.79 -11.80 -9.40
C LYS A 3 -2.36 -11.64 -7.96
N LEU A 4 -1.05 -11.53 -7.75
CA LEU A 4 -0.43 -11.29 -6.46
C LEU A 4 0.30 -9.97 -6.52
N ALA A 5 0.24 -9.21 -5.44
CA ALA A 5 1.08 -8.04 -5.25
C ALA A 5 1.78 -8.11 -3.89
N CYS A 6 2.97 -7.52 -3.81
CA CYS A 6 3.65 -7.27 -2.55
C CYS A 6 3.96 -5.80 -2.38
N GLY A 7 4.10 -5.38 -1.13
CA GLY A 7 4.26 -3.96 -0.82
C GLY A 7 4.01 -3.65 0.64
N TYR A 8 4.00 -2.35 0.93
CA TYR A 8 3.76 -1.84 2.27
C TYR A 8 2.30 -1.50 2.47
N VAL A 9 1.81 -1.63 3.69
CA VAL A 9 0.46 -1.20 4.03
C VAL A 9 0.49 -0.26 5.21
N LEU A 10 -0.29 0.81 5.07
CA LEU A 10 -0.73 1.65 6.16
C LEU A 10 -2.23 1.43 6.39
N GLU A 11 -2.65 1.44 7.64
CA GLU A 11 -4.07 1.59 7.95
C GLU A 11 -4.56 2.96 7.44
N LEU A 12 -5.89 3.15 7.29
CA LEU A 12 -6.39 4.36 6.64
C LEU A 12 -6.02 5.64 7.41
N SER A 13 -6.10 5.61 8.75
CA SER A 13 -5.71 6.76 9.58
C SER A 13 -4.21 7.08 9.46
N GLN A 14 -3.38 6.04 9.47
CA GLN A 14 -1.94 6.14 9.28
C GLN A 14 -1.59 6.68 7.89
N ALA A 15 -2.29 6.21 6.85
CA ALA A 15 -2.07 6.68 5.49
C ALA A 15 -2.38 8.17 5.34
N ARG A 16 -3.42 8.65 6.03
CA ARG A 16 -3.77 10.07 6.06
C ARG A 16 -2.69 10.90 6.76
N GLU A 17 -2.30 10.51 7.96
CA GLU A 17 -1.26 11.22 8.73
C GLU A 17 0.09 11.21 8.01
N TRP A 18 0.47 10.07 7.41
CA TRP A 18 1.64 9.96 6.56
C TRP A 18 1.57 10.93 5.38
N ALA A 19 0.43 11.00 4.69
CA ALA A 19 0.27 11.86 3.52
C ALA A 19 0.29 13.35 3.89
N ASP A 20 -0.30 13.75 5.01
CA ASP A 20 -0.22 15.12 5.53
C ASP A 20 1.23 15.53 5.83
N ALA A 21 2.03 14.61 6.39
CA ALA A 21 3.44 14.86 6.68
C ALA A 21 4.34 14.84 5.44
N PHE A 22 4.07 13.95 4.48
CA PHE A 22 4.87 13.76 3.28
C PHE A 22 4.55 14.78 2.18
N PHE A 23 3.29 15.22 2.11
CA PHE A 23 2.80 16.21 1.16
C PHE A 23 2.15 17.40 1.91
N PRO A 24 2.95 18.35 2.44
CA PRO A 24 2.41 19.44 3.26
C PRO A 24 1.35 20.33 2.58
N ASP A 25 1.41 20.44 1.25
CA ASP A 25 0.44 21.21 0.44
C ASP A 25 -0.75 20.37 -0.04
N MET A 26 -0.93 19.16 0.50
CA MET A 26 -2.02 18.27 0.11
C MET A 26 -3.37 18.86 0.48
N LYS A 27 -4.28 18.83 -0.49
CA LYS A 27 -5.68 19.18 -0.29
C LYS A 27 -6.52 17.93 -0.41
N TRP A 28 -7.09 17.52 0.71
CA TRP A 28 -8.03 16.41 0.74
C TRP A 28 -9.32 16.80 0.01
N SER A 29 -9.85 15.84 -0.74
CA SER A 29 -11.24 15.89 -1.15
C SER A 29 -12.16 15.79 0.09
N THR A 30 -13.41 16.22 -0.06
CA THR A 30 -14.39 16.21 1.05
C THR A 30 -14.88 14.81 1.42
N SER A 31 -14.55 13.79 0.63
CA SER A 31 -15.00 12.42 0.81
C SER A 31 -13.87 11.56 1.34
N GLU A 32 -14.06 10.95 2.51
CA GLU A 32 -13.07 10.02 3.08
C GLU A 32 -12.82 8.80 2.19
N TYR A 33 -13.80 8.39 1.38
CA TYR A 33 -13.66 7.32 0.40
C TYR A 33 -12.65 7.64 -0.71
N LEU A 34 -12.30 8.92 -0.89
CA LEU A 34 -11.37 9.38 -1.92
C LEU A 34 -9.94 9.60 -1.37
N THR A 35 -9.69 9.33 -0.08
CA THR A 35 -8.36 9.43 0.54
C THR A 35 -7.28 8.74 -0.31
N HIS A 36 -7.57 7.53 -0.80
CA HIS A 36 -6.66 6.77 -1.66
C HIS A 36 -6.41 7.45 -3.01
N ALA A 37 -7.43 8.08 -3.60
CA ALA A 37 -7.34 8.75 -4.89
C ALA A 37 -6.51 10.04 -4.77
N ASP A 38 -6.68 10.78 -3.67
CA ASP A 38 -5.88 11.96 -3.36
C ASP A 38 -4.40 11.59 -3.17
N ILE A 39 -4.12 10.54 -2.37
CA ILE A 39 -2.77 10.01 -2.19
C ILE A 39 -2.17 9.56 -3.53
N ARG A 40 -2.94 8.81 -4.33
CA ARG A 40 -2.51 8.34 -5.66
C ARG A 40 -2.16 9.51 -6.57
N GLY A 41 -2.96 10.56 -6.56
CA GLY A 41 -2.71 11.78 -7.34
C GLY A 41 -1.39 12.44 -6.97
N ARG A 42 -1.09 12.58 -5.67
CA ARG A 42 0.18 13.15 -5.19
C ARG A 42 1.38 12.27 -5.51
N LEU A 43 1.25 10.95 -5.39
CA LEU A 43 2.31 10.01 -5.76
C LEU A 43 2.64 10.05 -7.25
N LYS A 44 1.64 10.20 -8.14
CA LYS A 44 1.88 10.37 -9.58
C LYS A 44 2.74 11.59 -9.87
N VAL A 45 2.44 12.72 -9.23
CA VAL A 45 3.23 13.96 -9.36
C VAL A 45 4.64 13.75 -8.79
N PHE A 46 4.76 13.14 -7.60
CA PHE A 46 6.05 12.90 -6.94
C PHE A 46 7.01 12.05 -7.77
N TYR A 47 6.52 11.00 -8.43
CA TYR A 47 7.34 10.13 -9.28
C TYR A 47 7.51 10.63 -10.71
N GLU A 48 6.91 11.77 -11.08
CA GLU A 48 6.84 12.28 -12.46
C GLU A 48 6.36 11.22 -13.47
N ASP A 49 5.53 10.29 -13.00
CA ASP A 49 5.13 9.10 -13.75
C ASP A 49 3.67 9.21 -14.18
N TYR A 50 3.48 9.51 -15.46
CA TYR A 50 2.17 9.55 -16.10
C TYR A 50 1.69 8.18 -16.57
N THR A 51 2.55 7.16 -16.49
CA THR A 51 2.19 5.78 -16.77
C THR A 51 1.36 5.23 -15.60
N GLU A 52 0.28 4.51 -15.89
CA GLU A 52 -0.71 4.04 -14.91
C GLU A 52 -0.21 2.95 -13.94
N LEU A 53 1.00 3.05 -13.42
CA LEU A 53 1.40 2.20 -12.30
C LEU A 53 0.58 2.58 -11.07
N GLU A 54 -0.03 1.57 -10.47
CA GLU A 54 -0.88 1.69 -9.29
C GLU A 54 -0.04 1.93 -8.05
N ARG A 55 0.48 3.16 -7.91
CA ARG A 55 1.37 3.55 -6.79
C ARG A 55 0.72 3.38 -5.41
N CYS A 56 -0.61 3.41 -5.34
CA CYS A 56 -1.34 2.90 -4.20
C CYS A 56 -2.68 2.27 -4.58
N LEU A 57 -3.14 1.33 -3.76
CA LEU A 57 -4.42 0.63 -3.88
C LEU A 57 -5.16 0.67 -2.53
N VAL A 58 -6.48 0.57 -2.59
CA VAL A 58 -7.32 0.30 -1.42
C VAL A 58 -7.43 -1.21 -1.27
N ILE A 59 -7.16 -1.73 -0.08
CA ILE A 59 -7.21 -3.16 0.18
C ILE A 59 -8.08 -3.47 1.38
N TRP A 60 -8.79 -4.60 1.34
CA TRP A 60 -9.40 -5.18 2.52
C TRP A 60 -8.43 -6.20 3.10
N TRP A 61 -7.99 -5.99 4.34
CA TRP A 61 -7.11 -6.94 5.00
C TRP A 61 -7.66 -7.31 6.37
N ARG A 62 -7.80 -8.62 6.61
CA ARG A 62 -8.31 -9.14 7.88
C ARG A 62 -7.36 -8.92 9.05
N GLU A 63 -6.13 -8.53 8.77
CA GLU A 63 -5.11 -8.24 9.76
C GLU A 63 -5.10 -6.75 10.15
N SER A 64 -6.12 -5.96 9.76
CA SER A 64 -6.25 -4.57 10.19
C SER A 64 -6.33 -4.48 11.70
N ARG A 65 -5.63 -3.50 12.27
CA ARG A 65 -5.72 -3.12 13.68
C ARG A 65 -6.83 -2.10 13.94
N GLU A 66 -7.40 -1.49 12.90
CA GLU A 66 -8.49 -0.51 13.00
C GLU A 66 -9.88 -1.15 13.08
N GLY A 67 -9.96 -2.46 12.82
CA GLY A 67 -11.17 -3.26 12.96
C GLY A 67 -11.48 -4.09 11.72
N ASP A 68 -12.33 -5.10 11.91
CA ASP A 68 -12.83 -5.91 10.80
C ASP A 68 -13.60 -5.01 9.83
N GLY A 69 -13.11 -4.92 8.60
CA GLY A 69 -13.76 -4.17 7.54
C GLY A 69 -13.33 -2.71 7.40
N VAL A 70 -12.19 -2.32 7.99
CA VAL A 70 -11.56 -1.03 7.66
C VAL A 70 -10.53 -1.24 6.54
N PRO A 71 -10.61 -0.50 5.41
CA PRO A 71 -9.67 -0.65 4.32
C PRO A 71 -8.29 -0.06 4.67
N GLY A 72 -7.23 -0.69 4.19
CA GLY A 72 -5.86 -0.16 4.25
C GLY A 72 -5.45 0.47 2.92
N ILE A 73 -4.41 1.30 2.97
CA ILE A 73 -3.73 1.82 1.78
C ILE A 73 -2.46 1.01 1.54
N PHE A 74 -2.42 0.34 0.39
CA PHE A 74 -1.33 -0.51 -0.02
C PHE A 74 -0.45 0.18 -1.06
N PHE A 75 0.86 0.09 -0.88
CA PHE A 75 1.88 0.65 -1.76
C PHE A 75 2.63 -0.50 -2.44
N PRO A 76 2.20 -0.95 -3.64
CA PRO A 76 2.79 -2.10 -4.29
C PRO A 76 4.22 -1.81 -4.77
N THR A 77 5.07 -2.81 -4.62
CA THR A 77 6.49 -2.79 -5.01
C THR A 77 6.86 -3.95 -5.95
N GLY A 78 5.94 -4.90 -6.14
CA GLY A 78 6.12 -6.03 -7.06
C GLY A 78 4.81 -6.77 -7.33
N TRP A 79 4.77 -7.47 -8.47
CA TRP A 79 3.61 -8.19 -8.98
C TRP A 79 4.01 -9.59 -9.44
N ALA A 80 3.11 -10.56 -9.31
CA ALA A 80 3.25 -11.88 -9.91
C ALA A 80 1.88 -12.47 -10.27
N GLU A 81 1.88 -13.48 -11.13
CA GLU A 81 0.70 -14.29 -11.44
C GLU A 81 0.91 -15.70 -10.92
N ASP A 82 -0.04 -16.22 -10.14
CA ASP A 82 -0.06 -17.61 -9.73
C ASP A 82 -1.07 -18.40 -10.59
N PHE A 83 -0.52 -19.23 -11.46
CA PHE A 83 -1.26 -20.13 -12.35
C PHE A 83 -1.70 -21.42 -11.65
N LYS A 84 -1.19 -21.71 -10.45
CA LYS A 84 -1.41 -22.95 -9.69
C LYS A 84 -1.95 -22.68 -8.29
N PHE A 85 -2.61 -21.54 -8.08
CA PHE A 85 -3.19 -21.20 -6.79
C PHE A 85 -4.26 -22.23 -6.40
N ASP A 86 -3.84 -23.18 -5.57
CA ASP A 86 -4.67 -24.24 -5.00
C ASP A 86 -5.00 -23.83 -3.56
N THR A 87 -6.26 -23.41 -3.36
CA THR A 87 -6.80 -22.99 -2.05
C THR A 87 -6.71 -24.09 -0.99
N THR A 88 -6.47 -25.34 -1.39
CA THR A 88 -6.39 -26.49 -0.48
C THR A 88 -4.97 -26.82 0.00
N ARG A 89 -3.91 -26.39 -0.71
CA ARG A 89 -2.51 -26.80 -0.42
C ARG A 89 -1.66 -25.77 0.34
N LYS A 90 -2.20 -24.60 0.69
CA LYS A 90 -1.66 -23.64 1.69
C LYS A 90 -0.15 -23.32 1.67
N LYS A 91 0.58 -23.55 0.57
CA LYS A 91 1.88 -22.91 0.34
C LYS A 91 1.62 -21.61 -0.40
N SER A 92 1.11 -20.63 0.34
CA SER A 92 0.89 -19.29 -0.16
C SER A 92 2.25 -18.69 -0.56
N LEU A 93 2.40 -18.25 -1.81
CA LEU A 93 3.59 -17.55 -2.26
C LEU A 93 3.75 -16.30 -1.39
N ARG A 94 4.87 -16.20 -0.66
CA ARG A 94 5.19 -15.02 0.14
C ARG A 94 6.36 -14.32 -0.49
N PHE A 95 6.14 -13.09 -0.93
CA PHE A 95 7.24 -12.24 -1.36
C PHE A 95 8.13 -11.95 -0.17
N LYS A 96 9.43 -11.81 -0.45
CA LYS A 96 10.39 -11.23 0.48
C LYS A 96 10.58 -9.76 0.11
N GLU A 97 10.86 -8.94 1.11
CA GLU A 97 11.26 -7.55 0.91
C GLU A 97 12.57 -7.55 0.11
N ASN A 98 12.51 -7.08 -1.13
CA ASN A 98 13.64 -7.07 -2.07
C ASN A 98 14.19 -5.64 -2.25
N GLU A 99 15.21 -5.47 -3.08
CA GLU A 99 15.84 -4.16 -3.30
C GLU A 99 14.85 -3.10 -3.80
N THR A 100 13.87 -3.48 -4.62
CA THR A 100 12.82 -2.56 -5.10
C THR A 100 11.94 -2.10 -3.95
N ALA A 101 11.51 -3.01 -3.08
CA ALA A 101 10.73 -2.67 -1.90
C ALA A 101 11.51 -1.74 -0.97
N LEU A 102 12.78 -2.05 -0.69
CA LEU A 102 13.64 -1.22 0.16
C LEU A 102 13.85 0.20 -0.41
N LYS A 103 13.98 0.33 -1.75
CA LYS A 103 14.05 1.66 -2.40
C LYS A 103 12.77 2.46 -2.17
N VAL A 104 11.61 1.82 -2.26
CA VAL A 104 10.32 2.47 -1.97
C VAL A 104 10.22 2.86 -0.50
N LYS A 105 10.63 1.98 0.43
CA LYS A 105 10.62 2.27 1.86
C LYS A 105 11.48 3.48 2.22
N LYS A 106 12.68 3.52 1.67
CA LYS A 106 13.61 4.65 1.83
C LYS A 106 13.08 5.95 1.25
N ALA A 107 12.36 5.89 0.13
CA ALA A 107 11.82 7.08 -0.51
C ALA A 107 10.58 7.62 0.22
N LEU A 108 9.66 6.74 0.62
CA LEU A 108 8.33 7.14 1.10
C LEU A 108 8.19 7.20 2.62
N PHE A 109 8.93 6.38 3.37
CA PHE A 109 8.67 6.19 4.80
C PHE A 109 9.83 6.60 5.71
N GLU A 110 11.08 6.25 5.36
CA GLU A 110 12.26 6.61 6.16
C GLU A 110 12.37 8.10 6.51
N PRO A 111 12.07 9.07 5.60
CA PRO A 111 12.15 10.49 5.92
C PRO A 111 11.21 10.97 7.03
N LEU A 112 10.21 10.15 7.38
CA LEU A 112 9.19 10.48 8.36
C LEU A 112 9.21 9.57 9.60
N MET A 113 10.14 8.61 9.71
CA MET A 113 10.19 7.67 10.84
C MET A 113 10.36 8.39 12.19
N ASP A 114 11.15 9.46 12.23
CA ASP A 114 11.35 10.27 13.45
C ASP A 114 10.06 11.01 13.89
N LYS A 115 9.14 11.25 12.96
CA LYS A 115 7.87 11.97 13.22
C LYS A 115 6.70 11.01 13.44
N LEU A 116 6.71 9.87 12.74
CA LEU A 116 5.62 8.92 12.65
C LEU A 116 6.14 7.53 13.05
N SER A 117 6.12 7.24 14.35
CA SER A 117 6.76 6.06 14.94
C SER A 117 6.23 4.71 14.40
N TYR A 118 4.98 4.66 13.93
CA TYR A 118 4.42 3.44 13.33
C TYR A 118 5.12 3.04 12.02
N LEU A 119 5.86 3.95 11.38
CA LEU A 119 6.62 3.65 10.17
C LEU A 119 7.83 2.76 10.42
N GLU A 120 8.39 2.75 11.65
CA GLU A 120 9.48 1.83 12.03
C GLU A 120 9.05 0.36 11.89
N ALA A 121 7.78 0.09 12.20
CA ALA A 121 7.16 -1.23 12.14
C ALA A 121 6.22 -1.40 10.93
N ILE A 122 6.41 -0.61 9.85
CA ILE A 122 5.57 -0.71 8.66
C ILE A 122 5.58 -2.13 8.09
N ARG A 123 4.40 -2.66 7.81
CA ARG A 123 4.24 -4.06 7.38
C ARG A 123 4.49 -4.20 5.89
N PHE A 124 5.38 -5.13 5.54
CA PHE A 124 5.52 -5.64 4.18
C PHE A 124 4.70 -6.92 4.03
N VAL A 125 3.73 -6.92 3.12
CA VAL A 125 2.75 -8.02 2.96
C VAL A 125 2.67 -8.52 1.53
N THR A 126 2.04 -9.68 1.37
CA THR A 126 1.62 -10.23 0.08
C THR A 126 0.09 -10.27 0.04
N ILE A 127 -0.50 -9.69 -1.00
CA ILE A 127 -1.95 -9.61 -1.20
C ILE A 127 -2.33 -10.48 -2.38
N TYR A 128 -3.41 -11.24 -2.17
CA TYR A 128 -4.02 -12.11 -3.16
C TYR A 128 -5.18 -11.35 -3.78
N ASP A 129 -5.19 -11.30 -5.12
CA ASP A 129 -6.20 -10.61 -5.89
C ASP A 129 -6.40 -9.14 -5.47
N PRO A 130 -5.35 -8.30 -5.58
CA PRO A 130 -5.38 -6.90 -5.13
C PRO A 130 -6.32 -6.00 -5.95
N TYR A 131 -7.01 -6.57 -6.95
CA TYR A 131 -8.02 -5.90 -7.77
C TYR A 131 -9.45 -6.27 -7.36
N ASN A 132 -9.68 -7.45 -6.77
CA ASN A 132 -10.94 -7.81 -6.11
C ASN A 132 -10.95 -7.29 -4.66
N THR A 133 -10.65 -6.02 -4.50
CA THR A 133 -10.77 -5.30 -3.25
C THR A 133 -11.69 -4.12 -3.50
N CYS A 134 -12.96 -4.29 -3.06
CA CYS A 134 -14.18 -3.59 -3.49
C CYS A 134 -14.68 -3.94 -4.89
#